data_AF-A0A2W4LWK8-F1
#
_entry.id   AF-A0A2W4LWK8-F1
#
_cell.length_a   1.000
_cell.length_b   1.000
_cell.length_c   1.000
_cell.angle_alpha   90.00
_cell.angle_beta   90.00
_cell.angle_gamma   90.00
#
_symmetry.space_group_name_H-M   'P 1'
#
loop_
_entity.id
_entity.type
_entity.pdbx_description
1 polymer ?
#
loop_
_entity_poly.entity_id
_entity_poly.type
_entity_poly.pdbx_seq_one_letter_code
_entity_poly.pdbx_strand_id
1 'polypeptide(L)'
;MSSTPPRIGLIPFRWRGPGALGWTALATAALIAAPILVVIGYVFQPGENSLEHLFGTVLPEYIGTTLLLMLGVAAGVISIGVVSAWLVTAYRFPGQRVLEWALVLPLAMPAYVMAYAYTDWLQFA
;
A
#
# COMPACT_ATOMS: atom_id res chain seq x y z
N MET A 1 51.26 -22.68 -8.71
CA MET A 1 50.15 -21.72 -8.47
C MET A 1 48.84 -22.48 -8.66
N SER A 2 48.32 -23.11 -7.61
CA SER A 2 47.04 -23.83 -7.62
C SER A 2 46.04 -23.04 -6.78
N SER A 3 45.30 -22.13 -7.42
CA SER A 3 44.20 -21.40 -6.79
C SER A 3 43.01 -22.36 -6.62
N THR A 4 42.89 -22.96 -5.45
CA THR A 4 41.65 -23.64 -5.02
C THR A 4 40.51 -22.61 -4.91
N PRO A 5 39.35 -22.83 -5.53
CA PRO A 5 38.23 -21.89 -5.43
C PRO A 5 37.61 -21.89 -4.03
N PRO A 6 37.02 -20.75 -3.59
CA PRO A 6 36.38 -20.65 -2.28
C PRO A 6 35.13 -21.53 -2.21
N ARG A 7 35.03 -22.36 -1.17
CA ARG A 7 33.82 -23.15 -0.88
C ARG A 7 32.75 -22.19 -0.33
N ILE A 8 31.73 -21.92 -1.13
CA ILE A 8 30.50 -21.25 -0.65
C ILE A 8 29.81 -22.23 0.30
N GLY A 9 29.98 -22.01 1.60
CA GLY A 9 29.24 -22.75 2.62
C GLY A 9 27.76 -22.42 2.50
N LEU A 10 26.95 -23.41 2.11
CA LEU A 10 25.49 -23.32 2.18
C LEU A 10 25.11 -23.17 3.64
N ILE A 11 24.63 -21.99 4.04
CA ILE A 11 24.10 -21.76 5.38
C ILE A 11 22.86 -22.66 5.53
N PRO A 12 22.85 -23.65 6.43
CA PRO A 12 21.67 -24.48 6.59
C PRO A 12 20.55 -23.61 7.17
N PHE A 13 19.49 -23.38 6.39
CA PHE A 13 18.28 -22.70 6.84
C PHE A 13 17.58 -23.60 7.87
N ARG A 14 17.99 -23.44 9.14
CA ARG A 14 17.49 -24.25 10.24
C ARG A 14 16.12 -23.70 10.66
N TRP A 15 15.06 -24.25 10.07
CA TRP A 15 13.67 -24.06 10.51
C TRP A 15 13.56 -24.39 12.00
N ARG A 16 13.57 -23.36 12.85
CA ARG A 16 13.18 -23.48 14.25
C ARG A 16 11.67 -23.25 14.30
N GLY A 17 10.92 -24.19 14.89
CA GLY A 17 9.49 -24.01 15.13
C GLY A 17 9.23 -22.70 15.87
N PRO A 18 8.02 -22.13 15.76
CA PRO A 18 7.71 -20.85 16.39
C PRO A 18 7.95 -20.97 17.89
N GLY A 19 8.99 -20.31 18.39
CA GLY A 19 9.18 -20.12 19.83
C GLY A 19 8.05 -19.25 20.40
N ALA A 20 8.12 -18.88 21.68
CA ALA A 20 7.10 -18.02 22.31
C ALA A 20 6.80 -16.73 21.49
N LEU A 21 7.82 -16.12 20.89
CA LEU A 21 7.71 -14.96 19.99
C LEU A 21 6.92 -15.26 18.70
N GLY A 22 7.06 -16.46 18.14
CA GLY A 22 6.32 -16.88 16.96
C GLY A 22 4.84 -17.06 17.25
N TRP A 23 4.50 -17.61 18.42
CA TRP A 23 3.11 -17.73 18.86
C TRP A 23 2.46 -16.38 19.16
N THR A 24 3.19 -15.44 19.78
CA THR A 24 2.66 -14.08 19.98
C THR A 24 2.46 -13.36 18.65
N ALA A 25 3.37 -13.52 17.68
CA ALA A 25 3.21 -12.94 16.35
C ALA A 25 1.96 -13.52 15.62
N LEU A 26 1.75 -14.83 15.71
CA LEU A 26 0.58 -15.49 15.15
C LEU A 26 -0.73 -15.03 15.81
N ALA A 27 -0.74 -14.89 17.14
CA ALA A 27 -1.91 -14.41 17.87
C ALA A 27 -2.26 -12.96 17.48
N THR A 28 -1.27 -12.08 17.40
CA THR A 28 -1.47 -10.69 16.96
C THR A 28 -1.94 -10.64 15.51
N ALA A 29 -1.35 -11.43 14.61
CA ALA A 29 -1.78 -11.50 13.22
C ALA A 29 -3.25 -11.99 13.11
N ALA A 30 -3.63 -13.01 13.89
CA ALA A 30 -5.00 -13.50 13.94
C ALA A 30 -5.98 -12.44 14.48
N LEU A 31 -5.59 -11.67 15.50
CA LEU A 31 -6.40 -10.59 16.05
C LEU A 31 -6.65 -9.48 15.02
N ILE A 32 -5.61 -9.10 14.27
CA ILE A 32 -5.71 -8.09 13.19
C ILE A 32 -6.55 -8.63 12.02
N ALA A 33 -6.43 -9.92 11.69
CA ALA A 33 -7.18 -10.56 10.61
C ALA A 33 -8.64 -10.87 10.98
N ALA A 34 -8.98 -10.95 12.27
CA ALA A 34 -10.31 -11.33 12.75
C ALA A 34 -11.48 -10.59 12.07
N PRO A 35 -11.51 -9.25 11.96
CA PRO A 35 -12.63 -8.57 11.28
C PRO A 35 -12.76 -8.94 9.80
N ILE A 36 -11.64 -9.17 9.11
CA ILE A 36 -11.64 -9.59 7.70
C ILE A 36 -12.20 -11.00 7.58
N LEU A 37 -11.78 -11.91 8.47
CA LEU A 37 -12.28 -13.29 8.49
C LEU A 37 -13.78 -13.35 8.79
N VAL A 38 -14.27 -12.47 9.68
CA VAL A 38 -15.70 -12.33 9.97
C VAL A 38 -16.46 -11.88 8.72
N VAL A 39 -15.98 -10.85 8.01
CA VAL A 39 -16.59 -10.38 6.75
C VAL A 39 -16.60 -11.48 5.68
N ILE A 40 -15.51 -12.25 5.54
CA ILE A 40 -15.46 -13.40 4.63
C ILE A 40 -16.48 -14.47 5.04
N GLY A 41 -16.64 -14.73 6.35
CA GLY A 41 -17.65 -15.66 6.86
C GLY A 41 -19.08 -15.26 6.47
N TYR A 42 -19.40 -13.96 6.50
CA TYR A 42 -20.70 -13.44 6.09
C TYR A 42 -21.03 -13.68 4.60
N VAL A 43 -20.03 -13.83 3.74
CA VAL A 43 -20.23 -14.18 2.32
C VAL A 43 -20.91 -15.55 2.19
N PHE A 44 -20.66 -16.49 3.11
CA PHE A 44 -21.21 -17.85 3.02
C PHE A 44 -22.56 -18.03 3.73
N GLN A 45 -23.08 -16.98 4.36
CA GLN A 45 -24.35 -17.06 5.07
C GLN A 45 -25.52 -16.90 4.10
N PRO A 46 -26.51 -17.80 4.08
CA PRO A 46 -27.66 -17.68 3.19
C PRO A 46 -28.52 -16.48 3.60
N GLY A 47 -28.33 -15.36 2.90
CA GLY A 47 -29.15 -14.16 2.99
C GLY A 47 -30.02 -14.03 1.74
N GLU A 48 -31.29 -13.65 1.92
CA GLU A 48 -32.19 -13.35 0.81
C GLU A 48 -31.62 -12.18 0.00
N ASN A 49 -31.06 -12.46 -1.18
CA ASN A 49 -30.67 -11.48 -2.22
C ASN A 49 -29.35 -10.69 -2.04
N SER A 50 -28.38 -11.11 -1.22
CA SER A 50 -27.20 -10.26 -0.93
C SER A 50 -26.07 -10.31 -1.96
N LEU A 51 -25.55 -11.48 -2.35
CA LEU A 51 -24.36 -11.53 -3.22
C LEU A 51 -24.67 -11.30 -4.70
N GLU A 52 -25.71 -11.95 -5.22
CA GLU A 52 -26.05 -11.91 -6.65
C GLU A 52 -26.49 -10.50 -7.08
N HIS A 53 -27.20 -9.77 -6.20
CA HIS A 53 -27.57 -8.38 -6.44
C HIS A 53 -26.36 -7.42 -6.39
N LEU A 54 -25.42 -7.64 -5.47
CA LEU A 54 -24.18 -6.86 -5.39
C LEU A 54 -23.30 -7.05 -6.64
N PHE A 55 -23.09 -8.30 -7.06
CA PHE A 55 -22.36 -8.63 -8.28
C PHE A 55 -23.04 -8.11 -9.55
N GLY A 56 -24.38 -8.08 -9.57
CA GLY A 56 -25.17 -7.66 -10.73
C GLY A 56 -25.29 -6.14 -10.92
N THR A 57 -24.97 -5.32 -9.91
CA THR A 57 -25.23 -3.87 -9.96
C THR A 57 -24.00 -3.04 -9.63
N VAL A 58 -23.53 -3.09 -8.39
CA VAL A 58 -22.59 -2.10 -7.85
C VAL A 58 -21.12 -2.54 -7.90
N LEU A 59 -20.85 -3.85 -7.81
CA LEU A 59 -19.47 -4.34 -7.74
C LEU A 59 -18.66 -4.06 -9.01
N PRO A 60 -19.19 -4.33 -10.23
CA PRO A 60 -18.46 -4.04 -11.47
C PRO A 60 -18.17 -2.54 -11.63
N GLU A 61 -19.13 -1.69 -11.27
CA GLU A 61 -19.00 -0.24 -11.34
C GLU A 61 -17.95 0.27 -10.33
N TYR A 62 -17.98 -0.20 -9.09
CA TYR A 62 -16.98 0.16 -8.08
C TYR A 62 -15.57 -0.30 -8.44
N ILE A 63 -15.42 -1.51 -8.98
CA ILE A 63 -14.11 -2.00 -9.44
C ILE A 63 -13.63 -1.15 -10.62
N GLY A 64 -14.48 -0.89 -11.61
CA GLY A 64 -14.12 -0.10 -12.78
C GLY A 64 -13.69 1.33 -12.43
N THR A 65 -14.48 2.01 -11.60
CA THR A 65 -14.18 3.38 -11.14
C THR A 65 -12.91 3.41 -10.29
N THR A 66 -12.74 2.47 -9.36
CA THR A 66 -11.53 2.39 -8.52
C THR A 66 -10.29 2.16 -9.35
N LEU A 67 -10.32 1.22 -10.31
CA LEU A 67 -9.20 0.98 -11.21
C LEU A 67 -8.86 2.21 -12.05
N LEU A 68 -9.87 2.90 -12.57
CA LEU A 68 -9.66 4.12 -13.35
C LEU A 68 -9.01 5.23 -12.51
N LEU A 69 -9.48 5.44 -11.29
CA LEU A 69 -8.88 6.39 -10.34
C LEU A 69 -7.45 5.99 -9.99
N MET A 70 -7.19 4.71 -9.70
CA MET A 70 -5.85 4.21 -9.39
C MET A 70 -4.88 4.43 -10.56
N LEU A 71 -5.31 4.20 -11.80
CA LEU A 71 -4.49 4.45 -12.99
C LEU A 71 -4.19 5.94 -13.17
N GLY A 72 -5.19 6.81 -12.99
CA GLY A 72 -5.00 8.26 -13.04
C GLY A 72 -4.01 8.75 -11.98
N VAL A 73 -4.16 8.29 -10.73
CA VAL A 73 -3.25 8.60 -9.62
C VAL A 73 -1.85 8.05 -9.91
N ALA A 74 -1.71 6.81 -10.36
CA ALA A 74 -0.41 6.22 -10.68
C ALA A 74 0.32 7.00 -11.77
N ALA A 75 -0.37 7.39 -12.84
CA ALA A 75 0.19 8.21 -13.90
C ALA A 75 0.64 9.59 -13.37
N GLY A 76 -0.16 10.24 -12.52
CA GLY A 76 0.20 11.50 -11.87
C GLY A 76 1.41 11.38 -10.95
N VAL A 77 1.47 10.33 -10.13
CA VAL A 77 2.59 10.06 -9.22
C VAL A 77 3.88 9.78 -9.99
N ILE A 78 3.83 8.98 -11.05
CA ILE A 78 5.02 8.69 -11.87
C ILE A 78 5.51 9.95 -12.57
N SER A 79 4.61 10.71 -13.18
CA SER A 79 4.99 11.90 -13.97
C SER A 79 5.52 13.04 -13.12
N ILE A 80 4.89 13.35 -11.98
CA ILE A 80 5.25 14.52 -11.15
C ILE A 80 6.07 14.09 -9.93
N GLY A 81 5.60 13.10 -9.18
CA GLY A 81 6.22 12.66 -7.93
C GLY A 81 7.58 11.97 -8.13
N VAL A 82 7.63 10.95 -8.98
CA VAL A 82 8.87 10.19 -9.23
C VAL A 82 9.91 11.06 -9.95
N VAL A 83 9.49 11.86 -10.92
CA VAL A 83 10.41 12.79 -11.62
C VAL A 83 10.99 13.84 -10.68
N SER A 84 10.17 14.45 -9.82
CA SER A 84 10.68 15.44 -8.84
C SER A 84 11.61 14.80 -7.82
N ALA A 85 11.31 13.61 -7.31
CA ALA A 85 12.19 12.85 -6.44
C ALA A 85 13.53 12.51 -7.12
N TRP A 86 13.49 12.11 -8.40
CA TRP A 86 14.71 11.86 -9.18
C TRP A 86 15.54 13.13 -9.39
N LEU A 87 14.92 14.26 -9.69
CA LEU A 87 15.63 15.53 -9.88
C LEU A 87 16.36 15.99 -8.60
N VAL A 88 15.70 15.91 -7.45
CA VAL A 88 16.26 16.31 -6.15
C VAL A 88 17.39 15.37 -5.69
N THR A 89 17.40 14.12 -6.14
CA THR A 89 18.45 13.15 -5.78
C THR A 89 19.61 13.13 -6.78
N ALA A 90 19.34 13.32 -8.07
CA ALA A 90 20.35 13.25 -9.14
C ALA A 90 21.07 14.58 -9.42
N TYR A 91 20.43 15.73 -9.18
CA TYR A 91 20.99 17.05 -9.50
C TYR A 91 21.05 17.97 -8.29
N ARG A 92 21.99 18.93 -8.32
CA ARG A 92 22.10 20.00 -7.32
C ARG A 92 21.70 21.33 -7.96
N PHE A 93 20.55 21.87 -7.56
CA PHE A 93 20.01 23.14 -8.07
C PHE A 93 19.61 24.07 -6.90
N PRO A 94 19.63 25.40 -7.10
CA PRO A 94 19.20 26.35 -6.07
C PRO A 94 17.71 26.12 -5.75
N GLY A 95 17.40 25.73 -4.50
CA GLY A 95 16.04 25.38 -4.06
C GLY A 95 15.80 23.90 -3.75
N GLN A 96 16.77 23.01 -4.04
CA GLN A 96 16.69 21.57 -3.77
C GLN A 96 16.24 21.22 -2.35
N ARG A 97 16.77 21.91 -1.33
CA ARG A 97 16.42 21.69 0.08
C ARG A 97 14.94 21.95 0.37
N VAL A 98 14.34 22.97 -0.26
CA VAL A 98 12.92 23.27 -0.04
C VAL A 98 12.06 22.17 -0.65
N LEU A 99 12.39 21.71 -1.86
CA LEU A 99 11.65 20.66 -2.54
C LEU A 99 11.78 19.30 -1.83
N GLU A 100 12.96 18.99 -1.28
CA GLU A 100 13.20 17.81 -0.45
C GLU A 100 12.26 17.78 0.77
N TRP A 101 12.14 18.90 1.48
CA TRP A 101 11.20 19.03 2.60
C TRP A 101 9.74 18.96 2.16
N ALA A 102 9.38 19.62 1.06
CA ALA A 102 8.02 19.63 0.54
C ALA A 102 7.53 18.23 0.12
N LEU A 103 8.41 17.37 -0.41
CA LEU A 103 8.08 15.99 -0.77
C LEU A 103 7.77 15.10 0.44
N VAL A 104 8.35 15.40 1.61
CA VAL A 104 8.10 14.66 2.85
C VAL A 104 6.83 15.13 3.56
N LEU A 105 6.48 16.41 3.40
CA LEU A 105 5.31 17.03 4.03
C LEU A 105 3.98 16.27 3.83
N PRO A 106 3.58 15.81 2.61
CA PRO A 106 2.32 15.09 2.42
C PRO A 106 2.29 13.73 3.14
N LEU A 107 3.44 13.11 3.42
CA LEU A 107 3.50 11.84 4.17
C LEU A 107 3.23 12.04 5.67
N ALA A 108 3.48 13.24 6.20
CA ALA A 108 3.21 13.58 7.60
C ALA A 108 1.75 14.03 7.84
N MET A 109 1.06 14.45 6.78
CA MET A 109 -0.32 14.93 6.84
C MET A 109 -1.31 13.77 6.99
N PRO A 110 -2.27 13.83 7.93
CA PRO A 110 -3.35 12.86 7.97
C PRO A 110 -4.18 12.90 6.69
N ALA A 111 -4.51 11.74 6.13
CA ALA A 111 -5.24 11.64 4.87
C ALA A 111 -6.58 12.40 4.87
N TYR A 112 -7.29 12.42 6.00
CA TYR A 112 -8.57 13.14 6.12
C TYR A 112 -8.40 14.66 5.95
N VAL A 113 -7.31 15.24 6.47
CA VAL A 113 -7.03 16.68 6.36
C VAL A 113 -6.78 17.05 4.91
N MET A 114 -5.98 16.23 4.21
CA MET A 114 -5.70 16.41 2.78
C MET A 114 -6.97 16.33 1.95
N ALA A 115 -7.86 15.38 2.25
CA ALA A 115 -9.14 15.25 1.55
C ALA A 115 -10.00 16.52 1.71
N TYR A 116 -10.16 17.03 2.93
CA TYR A 116 -10.92 18.27 3.15
C TYR A 116 -10.28 19.48 2.47
N ALA A 117 -8.96 19.62 2.54
CA ALA A 117 -8.26 20.71 1.85
C ALA A 117 -8.47 20.67 0.33
N TYR A 118 -8.45 19.47 -0.28
CA TYR A 118 -8.71 19.33 -1.71
C TYR A 118 -10.17 19.59 -2.07
N THR A 119 -11.12 19.07 -1.28
CA THR A 119 -12.54 19.39 -1.47
C THR A 119 -12.75 20.90 -1.34
N ASP A 120 -12.17 21.55 -0.34
CA ASP A 120 -12.30 22.99 -0.14
C ASP A 120 -11.70 23.83 -1.26
N TRP A 121 -10.62 23.34 -1.87
CA TRP A 121 -9.97 23.99 -3.00
C TRP A 121 -10.72 23.77 -4.32
N LEU A 122 -11.24 22.56 -4.53
CA LEU A 122 -11.88 22.15 -5.79
C LEU A 122 -13.39 22.38 -5.80
N GLN A 123 -14.01 22.68 -4.66
CA GLN A 123 -15.41 23.11 -4.61
C GLN A 123 -15.53 24.49 -5.27
N PHE A 124 -15.95 24.50 -6.52
CA PHE A 124 -16.43 25.69 -7.20
C PHE A 124 -17.92 25.49 -7.42
N ALA A 125 -18.72 26.02 -6.49
CA ALA A 125 -20.20 26.04 -6.46
C ALA A 125 -20.91 24.70 -6.74
#